data_AF-A0A4P5XKZ1-F1
#
_entry.id   AF-A0A4P5XKZ1-F1
#
_cell.length_a   1.000
_cell.length_b   1.000
_cell.length_c   1.000
_cell.angle_alpha   90.00
_cell.angle_beta   90.00
_cell.angle_gamma   90.00
#
_symmetry.space_group_name_H-M   'P 1'
#
loop_
_entity.id
_entity.type
_entity.pdbx_description
1 polymer ?
#
loop_
_entity_poly.entity_id
_entity_poly.type
_entity_poly.pdbx_seq_one_letter_code
_entity_poly.pdbx_strand_id
1 'polypeptide(L)'
;MPPTVRRIPRPTAQRLSLYLREIQPLIAQGQPTLSSRELGEKLGVSSAQVRKDLAWVIQSSQTTQAGRSGVGYNCVKMNESIRQVIGANRRCPTVLVGVGNIGRALLAYGGFAQEGFSIAAIFDANPRMEGKRVGGLAIQSTSALRKVIRTNRVAIGILAVPRSAAQAVATQLCDAGIRGILNFAPMRIAVTEGVSVTNVDVSVALEQLSMDISIRDQLRLSAEGAA
;
A
#
# COMPACT_ATOMS: atom_id res chain seq x y z
N MET A 1 4.68 30.91 9.82
CA MET A 1 4.87 29.53 9.31
C MET A 1 3.82 28.64 9.95
N PRO A 2 3.05 27.82 9.20
CA PRO A 2 2.20 26.82 9.83
C PRO A 2 3.10 25.79 10.55
N PRO A 3 2.64 25.18 11.66
CA PRO A 3 3.41 24.19 12.39
C PRO A 3 3.81 23.04 11.46
N THR A 4 5.09 22.69 11.48
CA THR A 4 5.66 21.59 10.70
C THR A 4 4.99 20.29 11.12
N VAL A 5 4.13 19.73 10.28
CA VAL A 5 3.60 18.38 10.44
C VAL A 5 4.82 17.46 10.52
N ARG A 6 5.07 16.87 11.69
CA ARG A 6 6.18 15.93 11.92
C ARG A 6 5.98 14.76 10.96
N ARG A 7 6.74 14.76 9.85
CA ARG A 7 6.55 13.80 8.77
C ARG A 7 7.09 12.45 9.23
N ILE A 8 6.20 11.47 9.36
CA ILE A 8 6.57 10.12 9.76
C ILE A 8 7.52 9.52 8.71
N PRO A 9 8.63 8.89 9.13
CA PRO A 9 9.54 8.23 8.20
C PRO A 9 8.82 7.18 7.36
N ARG A 10 9.11 7.12 6.04
CA ARG A 10 8.50 6.13 5.14
C ARG A 10 8.61 4.68 5.65
N PRO A 11 9.75 4.21 6.19
CA PRO A 11 9.85 2.85 6.73
C PRO A 11 8.91 2.61 7.92
N THR A 12 8.72 3.63 8.76
CA THR A 12 7.75 3.57 9.86
C THR A 12 6.33 3.51 9.31
N ALA A 13 5.97 4.37 8.34
CA ALA A 13 4.64 4.32 7.72
C ALA A 13 4.32 2.97 7.07
N GLN A 14 5.31 2.33 6.41
CA GLN A 14 5.15 0.97 5.87
C GLN A 14 4.86 -0.07 6.96
N ARG A 15 5.61 -0.04 8.07
CA ARG A 15 5.35 -0.93 9.21
C ARG A 15 4.01 -0.64 9.91
N LEU A 16 3.61 0.63 10.00
CA LEU A 16 2.31 1.02 10.53
C LEU A 16 1.15 0.37 9.73
N SER A 17 1.26 0.32 8.41
CA SER A 17 0.29 -0.42 7.57
C SER A 17 0.26 -1.92 7.89
N LEU A 18 1.40 -2.53 8.22
CA LEU A 18 1.45 -3.94 8.66
C LEU A 18 0.81 -4.12 10.04
N TYR A 19 1.07 -3.21 10.99
CA TYR A 19 0.42 -3.26 12.31
C TYR A 19 -1.11 -3.20 12.19
N LEU A 20 -1.67 -2.41 11.26
CA LEU A 20 -3.12 -2.39 11.04
C LEU A 20 -3.69 -3.75 10.63
N ARG A 21 -2.96 -4.52 9.82
CA ARG A 21 -3.38 -5.86 9.39
C ARG A 21 -3.38 -6.84 10.54
N GLU A 22 -2.44 -6.70 11.46
CA GLU A 22 -2.36 -7.56 12.64
C GLU A 22 -3.37 -7.17 13.74
N ILE A 23 -3.68 -5.88 13.89
CA ILE A 23 -4.63 -5.40 14.91
C ILE A 23 -6.08 -5.74 14.54
N GLN A 24 -6.44 -5.73 13.25
CA GLN A 24 -7.81 -5.97 12.81
C GLN A 24 -8.40 -7.32 13.26
N PRO A 25 -7.70 -8.47 13.09
CA PRO A 25 -8.14 -9.75 13.64
C PRO A 25 -8.33 -9.73 15.15
N LEU A 26 -7.45 -9.05 15.90
CA LEU A 26 -7.55 -8.97 17.36
C LEU A 26 -8.82 -8.21 17.78
N ILE A 27 -9.16 -7.14 17.07
CA ILE A 27 -10.42 -6.41 17.27
C ILE A 27 -11.61 -7.34 16.98
N ALA A 28 -11.58 -8.09 15.89
CA ALA A 28 -12.65 -9.01 15.52
C ALA A 28 -12.85 -10.15 16.55
N GLN A 29 -11.77 -10.54 17.23
CA GLN A 29 -11.78 -11.52 18.33
C GLN A 29 -12.19 -10.91 19.68
N GLY A 30 -12.49 -9.61 19.74
CA GLY A 30 -12.86 -8.92 20.98
C GLY A 30 -11.68 -8.68 21.92
N GLN A 31 -10.44 -8.80 21.46
CA GLN A 31 -9.26 -8.60 22.29
C GLN A 31 -9.11 -7.10 22.62
N PRO A 32 -9.09 -6.73 23.92
CA PRO A 32 -9.12 -5.32 24.32
C PRO A 32 -7.78 -4.61 24.13
N THR A 33 -6.67 -5.34 24.33
CA THR A 33 -5.31 -4.80 24.28
C THR A 33 -4.35 -5.69 23.51
N LEU A 34 -3.34 -5.07 22.91
CA LEU A 34 -2.23 -5.73 22.24
C LEU A 34 -0.89 -5.32 22.87
N SER A 35 0.10 -6.21 22.84
CA SER A 35 1.45 -5.88 23.31
C SER A 35 2.41 -5.57 22.14
N SER A 36 3.45 -4.76 22.39
CA SER A 36 4.52 -4.55 21.41
C SER A 36 5.31 -5.83 21.10
N ARG A 37 5.27 -6.80 22.03
CA ARG A 37 5.90 -8.10 21.86
C ARG A 37 5.14 -8.94 20.85
N GLU A 38 3.83 -9.06 21.06
CA GLU A 38 2.93 -9.80 20.17
C GLU A 38 2.97 -9.26 18.72
N LEU A 39 2.90 -7.94 18.53
CA LEU A 39 3.07 -7.35 17.19
C LEU A 39 4.45 -7.61 16.59
N GLY A 40 5.48 -7.56 17.43
CA GLY A 40 6.86 -7.76 17.00
C GLY A 40 7.11 -9.19 16.53
N GLU A 41 6.64 -10.17 17.30
CA GLU A 41 6.76 -11.60 16.98
C GLU A 41 6.06 -11.96 15.66
N LYS A 42 4.84 -11.44 15.43
CA LYS A 42 4.10 -11.70 14.19
C LYS A 42 4.76 -11.11 12.93
N LEU A 43 5.47 -9.99 13.08
CA LEU A 43 6.02 -9.24 11.95
C LEU A 43 7.55 -9.36 11.81
N GLY A 44 8.21 -10.12 12.68
CA GLY A 44 9.67 -10.21 12.71
C GLY A 44 10.35 -8.88 13.07
N VAL A 45 9.69 -8.03 13.85
CA VAL A 45 10.18 -6.70 14.26
C VAL A 45 10.46 -6.69 15.75
N SER A 46 11.57 -6.11 16.19
CA SER A 46 11.86 -6.03 17.63
C SER A 46 10.81 -5.22 18.38
N SER A 47 10.46 -5.62 19.60
CA SER A 47 9.47 -4.88 20.40
C SER A 47 9.89 -3.42 20.65
N ALA A 48 11.20 -3.15 20.71
CA ALA A 48 11.73 -1.80 20.80
C ALA A 48 11.41 -0.96 19.56
N GLN A 49 11.53 -1.54 18.36
CA GLN A 49 11.19 -0.88 17.12
C GLN A 49 9.66 -0.66 17.00
N VAL A 50 8.83 -1.62 17.41
CA VAL A 50 7.37 -1.45 17.48
C VAL A 50 7.01 -0.27 18.39
N ARG A 51 7.57 -0.20 19.61
CA ARG A 51 7.33 0.93 20.52
C ARG A 51 7.75 2.27 19.91
N LYS A 52 8.90 2.31 19.23
CA LYS A 52 9.39 3.52 18.54
C LYS A 52 8.44 3.97 17.43
N ASP A 53 7.89 3.03 16.66
CA ASP A 53 6.92 3.34 15.61
C ASP A 53 5.58 3.82 16.18
N LEU A 54 5.03 3.13 17.19
CA LEU A 54 3.76 3.52 17.84
C LEU A 54 3.88 4.84 18.60
N ALA A 55 5.07 5.22 19.07
CA ALA A 55 5.31 6.52 19.68
C ALA A 55 5.02 7.68 18.71
N TRP A 56 5.30 7.52 17.41
CA TRP A 56 4.92 8.52 16.41
C TRP A 56 3.41 8.71 16.32
N VAL A 57 2.66 7.61 16.43
CA VAL A 57 1.19 7.61 16.38
C VAL A 57 0.61 8.31 17.59
N ILE A 58 1.10 7.98 18.79
CA ILE A 58 0.69 8.59 20.06
C ILE A 58 0.97 10.09 20.07
N GLN A 59 2.14 10.51 19.57
CA GLN A 59 2.49 11.93 19.49
C GLN A 59 1.63 12.71 18.48
N SER A 60 1.06 12.04 17.49
CA SER A 60 0.31 12.65 16.39
C SER A 60 -1.21 12.58 16.58
N SER A 61 -1.70 11.83 17.58
CA SER A 61 -3.13 11.63 17.84
C SER A 61 -3.49 12.09 19.26
N GLN A 62 -4.46 12.99 19.38
CA GLN A 62 -4.95 13.49 20.67
C GLN A 62 -5.75 12.44 21.45
N THR A 63 -6.20 11.36 20.80
CA THR A 63 -7.11 10.35 21.39
C THR A 63 -6.39 9.10 21.88
N THR A 64 -5.10 8.95 21.60
CA THR A 64 -4.33 7.74 21.97
C THR A 64 -3.38 8.02 23.12
N GLN A 65 -3.59 7.30 24.22
CA GLN A 65 -2.69 7.30 25.35
C GLN A 65 -1.53 6.32 25.10
N ALA A 66 -0.38 6.60 25.72
CA ALA A 66 0.71 5.64 25.77
C ALA A 66 0.24 4.32 26.37
N GLY A 67 0.67 3.20 25.77
CA GLY A 67 0.45 1.89 26.37
C GLY A 67 1.09 1.81 27.75
N ARG A 68 0.45 1.12 28.70
CA ARG A 68 1.01 0.93 30.04
C ARG A 68 1.85 -0.34 30.07
N SER A 69 3.01 -0.30 30.73
CA SER A 69 3.84 -1.48 30.97
C SER A 69 2.99 -2.58 31.63
N GLY A 70 3.04 -3.80 31.08
CA GLY A 70 2.24 -4.94 31.54
C GLY A 70 0.78 -4.99 31.05
N VAL A 71 0.24 -3.92 30.45
CA VAL A 71 -1.16 -3.85 29.98
C VAL A 71 -1.25 -3.80 28.45
N GLY A 72 -0.31 -3.12 27.79
CA GLY A 72 -0.29 -2.96 26.34
C GLY A 72 -1.06 -1.74 25.84
N TYR A 73 -1.41 -1.75 24.56
CA TYR A 73 -2.14 -0.69 23.85
C TYR A 73 -3.57 -1.13 23.60
N ASN A 74 -4.55 -0.22 23.71
CA ASN A 74 -5.92 -0.54 23.35
C ASN A 74 -6.05 -0.78 21.83
N CYS A 75 -6.59 -1.94 21.44
CA CYS A 75 -6.66 -2.37 20.03
C CYS A 75 -7.42 -1.38 19.15
N VAL A 76 -8.64 -1.02 19.56
CA VAL A 76 -9.53 -0.14 18.79
C VAL A 76 -8.92 1.25 18.62
N LYS A 77 -8.52 1.89 19.72
CA LYS A 77 -7.93 3.24 19.70
C LYS A 77 -6.62 3.28 18.90
N MET A 78 -5.79 2.22 18.99
CA MET A 78 -4.55 2.16 18.25
C MET A 78 -4.81 1.98 16.74
N ASN A 79 -5.74 1.12 16.35
CA ASN A 79 -6.16 0.97 14.95
C ASN A 79 -6.66 2.29 14.36
N GLU A 80 -7.54 3.00 15.06
CA GLU A 80 -8.08 4.29 14.61
C GLU A 80 -6.98 5.34 14.42
N SER A 81 -6.07 5.44 15.38
CA SER A 81 -4.99 6.43 15.32
C SER A 81 -3.94 6.10 14.27
N ILE A 82 -3.58 4.82 14.10
CA ILE A 82 -2.69 4.44 13.00
C ILE A 82 -3.35 4.81 11.66
N ARG A 83 -4.64 4.48 11.47
CA ARG A 83 -5.36 4.83 10.24
C ARG A 83 -5.45 6.34 10.00
N GLN A 84 -5.65 7.14 11.04
CA GLN A 84 -5.63 8.61 10.94
C GLN A 84 -4.26 9.10 10.48
N VAL A 85 -3.21 8.58 11.09
CA VAL A 85 -1.83 9.00 10.88
C VAL A 85 -1.33 8.65 9.48
N ILE A 86 -1.64 7.47 8.96
CA ILE A 86 -1.23 7.07 7.60
C ILE A 86 -2.22 7.51 6.51
N GLY A 87 -3.33 8.17 6.88
CA GLY A 87 -4.34 8.65 5.95
C GLY A 87 -5.30 7.56 5.42
N ALA A 88 -5.38 6.41 6.09
CA ALA A 88 -6.25 5.27 5.74
C ALA A 88 -7.69 5.39 6.31
N ASN A 89 -8.06 6.55 6.86
CA ASN A 89 -9.40 6.79 7.44
C ASN A 89 -10.49 7.12 6.40
N ARG A 90 -10.16 7.27 5.12
CA ARG A 90 -11.13 7.65 4.08
C ARG A 90 -11.14 6.59 2.99
N ARG A 91 -12.35 6.25 2.51
CA ARG A 91 -12.48 5.56 1.23
C ARG A 91 -11.73 6.38 0.19
N CYS A 92 -10.74 5.76 -0.44
CA CYS A 92 -9.94 6.36 -1.49
C CYS A 92 -10.43 5.79 -2.82
N PRO A 93 -11.18 6.58 -3.60
CA PRO A 93 -11.58 6.16 -4.94
C PRO A 93 -10.33 6.04 -5.81
N THR A 94 -10.20 4.88 -6.43
CA THR A 94 -9.05 4.48 -7.23
C THR A 94 -9.53 4.08 -8.62
N VAL A 95 -8.71 4.29 -9.64
CA VAL A 95 -8.94 3.72 -10.97
C VAL A 95 -7.85 2.73 -11.31
N LEU A 96 -8.16 1.74 -12.15
CA LEU A 96 -7.18 0.80 -12.68
C LEU A 96 -7.12 0.93 -14.19
N VAL A 97 -5.90 1.11 -14.74
CA VAL A 97 -5.67 1.19 -16.18
C VAL A 97 -4.83 0.00 -16.63
N GLY A 98 -5.34 -0.75 -17.59
CA GLY A 98 -4.80 -2.00 -18.10
C GLY A 98 -5.47 -3.23 -17.46
N VAL A 99 -6.38 -3.88 -18.19
CA VAL A 99 -7.15 -5.05 -17.74
C VAL A 99 -6.60 -6.36 -18.35
N GLY A 100 -5.27 -6.43 -18.39
CA GLY A 100 -4.51 -7.65 -18.68
C GLY A 100 -4.44 -8.58 -17.46
N ASN A 101 -3.46 -9.49 -17.45
CA ASN A 101 -3.33 -10.50 -16.38
C ASN A 101 -3.17 -9.87 -14.99
N ILE A 102 -2.22 -8.94 -14.84
CA ILE A 102 -1.99 -8.23 -13.56
C ILE A 102 -3.23 -7.44 -13.17
N GLY A 103 -3.80 -6.65 -14.08
CA GLY A 103 -4.99 -5.85 -13.80
C GLY A 103 -6.17 -6.70 -13.32
N ARG A 104 -6.43 -7.84 -13.96
CA ARG A 104 -7.48 -8.77 -13.54
C ARG A 104 -7.19 -9.42 -12.18
N ALA A 105 -5.94 -9.80 -11.92
CA ALA A 105 -5.53 -10.34 -10.63
C ALA A 105 -5.75 -9.31 -9.50
N LEU A 106 -5.41 -8.05 -9.75
CA LEU A 106 -5.64 -6.94 -8.81
C LEU A 106 -7.14 -6.68 -8.58
N LEU A 107 -7.99 -6.85 -9.61
CA LEU A 107 -9.44 -6.72 -9.47
C LEU A 107 -10.08 -7.88 -8.72
N ALA A 108 -9.53 -9.08 -8.83
CA ALA A 108 -9.96 -10.24 -8.06
C ALA A 108 -9.52 -10.18 -6.58
N TYR A 109 -8.56 -9.31 -6.25
CA TYR A 109 -8.06 -9.14 -4.89
C TYR A 109 -9.02 -8.30 -4.03
N GLY A 110 -9.77 -8.97 -3.15
CA GLY A 110 -10.72 -8.32 -2.24
C GLY A 110 -10.07 -7.44 -1.15
N GLY A 111 -8.76 -7.55 -0.92
CA GLY A 111 -8.07 -6.84 0.15
C GLY A 111 -8.03 -5.32 -0.04
N PHE A 112 -8.11 -4.80 -1.28
CA PHE A 112 -8.13 -3.35 -1.50
C PHE A 112 -9.31 -2.66 -0.81
N ALA A 113 -10.51 -3.25 -0.91
CA ALA A 113 -11.70 -2.70 -0.29
C ALA A 113 -11.62 -2.69 1.24
N GLN A 114 -11.04 -3.75 1.83
CA GLN A 114 -10.80 -3.85 3.28
C GLN A 114 -9.82 -2.77 3.78
N GLU A 115 -8.83 -2.42 2.95
CA GLU A 115 -7.84 -1.39 3.23
C GLU A 115 -8.31 0.03 2.87
N GLY A 116 -9.58 0.19 2.46
CA GLY A 116 -10.19 1.49 2.16
C GLY A 116 -9.96 1.99 0.73
N PHE A 117 -9.39 1.19 -0.16
CA PHE A 117 -9.22 1.51 -1.58
C PHE A 117 -10.38 0.93 -2.39
N SER A 118 -11.22 1.80 -2.96
CA SER A 118 -12.37 1.39 -3.76
C SER A 118 -12.07 1.63 -5.23
N ILE A 119 -11.99 0.56 -6.03
CA ILE A 119 -11.82 0.69 -7.48
C ILE A 119 -13.14 1.18 -8.07
N ALA A 120 -13.18 2.45 -8.48
CA ALA A 120 -14.37 3.13 -8.98
C ALA A 120 -14.58 2.91 -10.49
N ALA A 121 -13.50 2.70 -11.24
CA ALA A 121 -13.56 2.42 -12.68
C ALA A 121 -12.30 1.68 -13.16
N ILE A 122 -12.46 0.95 -14.26
CA ILE A 122 -11.39 0.22 -14.92
C ILE A 122 -11.33 0.61 -16.40
N PHE A 123 -10.12 0.73 -16.93
CA PHE A 123 -9.86 1.22 -18.28
C PHE A 123 -8.95 0.29 -19.05
N ASP A 124 -9.20 0.14 -20.33
CA ASP A 124 -8.29 -0.55 -21.26
C ASP A 124 -8.24 0.20 -22.60
N ALA A 125 -7.09 0.12 -23.28
CA ALA A 125 -6.90 0.75 -24.58
C ALA A 125 -7.42 -0.14 -25.73
N ASN A 126 -7.59 -1.44 -25.50
CA ASN A 126 -8.10 -2.36 -26.51
C ASN A 126 -9.62 -2.16 -26.71
N PRO A 127 -10.10 -1.69 -27.87
CA PRO A 127 -11.52 -1.44 -28.09
C PRO A 127 -12.38 -2.70 -27.94
N ARG A 128 -11.82 -3.90 -28.18
CA ARG A 128 -12.51 -5.18 -28.00
C ARG A 128 -12.79 -5.52 -26.53
N MET A 129 -12.22 -4.76 -25.59
CA MET A 129 -12.43 -4.92 -24.16
C MET A 129 -13.54 -4.02 -23.63
N GLU A 130 -13.84 -2.93 -24.32
CA GLU A 130 -14.85 -1.96 -23.90
C GLU A 130 -16.22 -2.62 -23.71
N GLY A 131 -16.91 -2.27 -22.62
CA GLY A 131 -18.20 -2.83 -22.24
C GLY A 131 -18.15 -4.21 -21.55
N LYS A 132 -17.06 -4.98 -21.68
CA LYS A 132 -16.90 -6.23 -20.91
C LYS A 132 -16.81 -5.93 -19.42
N ARG A 133 -17.18 -6.90 -18.58
CA ARG A 133 -17.19 -6.73 -17.12
C ARG A 133 -16.15 -7.59 -16.43
N VAL A 134 -15.47 -7.02 -15.43
CA VAL A 134 -14.54 -7.72 -14.54
C VAL A 134 -14.81 -7.22 -13.11
N GLY A 135 -15.02 -8.14 -12.17
CA GLY A 135 -15.31 -7.77 -10.77
C GLY A 135 -16.54 -6.86 -10.62
N GLY A 136 -17.56 -7.04 -11.48
CA GLY A 136 -18.77 -6.22 -11.49
C GLY A 136 -18.62 -4.84 -12.16
N LEU A 137 -17.41 -4.40 -12.53
CA LEU A 137 -17.15 -3.12 -13.19
C LEU A 137 -17.07 -3.30 -14.71
N ALA A 138 -17.68 -2.38 -15.47
CA ALA A 138 -17.55 -2.35 -16.92
C ALA A 138 -16.22 -1.69 -17.33
N ILE A 139 -15.53 -2.29 -18.30
CA ILE A 139 -14.30 -1.74 -18.88
C ILE A 139 -14.67 -0.56 -19.77
N GLN A 140 -14.05 0.58 -19.48
CA GLN A 140 -14.25 1.82 -20.23
C GLN A 140 -13.04 2.11 -21.12
N SER A 141 -13.27 2.83 -22.22
CA SER A 141 -12.20 3.38 -23.03
C SER A 141 -11.36 4.38 -22.23
N THR A 142 -10.05 4.40 -22.46
CA THR A 142 -9.11 5.38 -21.87
C THR A 142 -9.48 6.82 -22.22
N SER A 143 -10.24 7.07 -23.29
CA SER A 143 -10.78 8.39 -23.63
C SER A 143 -11.68 8.98 -22.53
N ALA A 144 -12.37 8.14 -21.75
CA ALA A 144 -13.25 8.58 -20.67
C ALA A 144 -12.49 8.89 -19.35
N LEU A 145 -11.20 8.57 -19.28
CA LEU A 145 -10.36 8.60 -18.06
C LEU A 145 -10.44 9.95 -17.34
N ARG A 146 -10.24 11.06 -18.06
CA ARG A 146 -10.27 12.41 -17.49
C ARG A 146 -11.62 12.75 -16.85
N LYS A 147 -12.71 12.42 -17.54
CA LYS A 147 -14.09 12.69 -17.07
C LYS A 147 -14.38 11.89 -15.80
N VAL A 148 -14.06 10.60 -15.81
CA VAL A 148 -14.32 9.69 -14.68
C VAL A 148 -13.51 10.08 -13.46
N ILE A 149 -12.22 10.39 -13.62
CA ILE A 149 -11.34 10.78 -12.50
C ILE A 149 -11.88 12.03 -11.80
N ARG A 150 -12.27 13.05 -12.56
CA ARG A 150 -12.82 14.29 -12.00
C ARG A 150 -14.17 14.08 -11.33
N THR A 151 -15.07 13.35 -11.99
CA THR A 151 -16.43 13.10 -11.48
C THR A 151 -16.40 12.31 -10.18
N ASN A 152 -15.57 11.26 -10.11
CA ASN A 152 -15.48 10.37 -8.96
C ASN A 152 -14.45 10.85 -7.92
N ARG A 153 -13.84 12.03 -8.12
CA ARG A 153 -12.78 12.60 -7.26
C ARG A 153 -11.69 11.57 -6.94
N VAL A 154 -11.27 10.85 -7.97
CA VAL A 154 -10.27 9.78 -7.87
C VAL A 154 -8.93 10.38 -7.47
N ALA A 155 -8.32 9.83 -6.43
CA ALA A 155 -7.04 10.32 -5.93
C ALA A 155 -5.86 9.44 -6.37
N ILE A 156 -6.11 8.15 -6.66
CA ILE A 156 -5.07 7.16 -6.97
C ILE A 156 -5.36 6.45 -8.30
N GLY A 157 -4.33 6.29 -9.13
CA GLY A 157 -4.36 5.45 -10.32
C GLY A 157 -3.46 4.23 -10.15
N ILE A 158 -3.99 3.04 -10.41
CA ILE A 158 -3.22 1.80 -10.56
C ILE A 158 -2.86 1.65 -12.03
N LEU A 159 -1.57 1.63 -12.32
CA LEU A 159 -1.03 1.52 -13.68
C LEU A 159 -0.53 0.09 -13.91
N ALA A 160 -1.33 -0.72 -14.62
CA ALA A 160 -1.07 -2.13 -14.91
C ALA A 160 -1.01 -2.38 -16.44
N VAL A 161 -0.31 -1.49 -17.16
CA VAL A 161 -0.14 -1.53 -18.62
C VAL A 161 1.26 -2.02 -19.01
N PRO A 162 1.45 -2.48 -20.26
CA PRO A 162 2.79 -2.78 -20.78
C PRO A 162 3.72 -1.56 -20.74
N ARG A 163 5.03 -1.82 -20.71
CA ARG A 163 6.09 -0.79 -20.68
C ARG A 163 5.87 0.33 -21.71
N SER A 164 5.56 -0.04 -22.95
CA SER A 164 5.39 0.91 -24.07
C SER A 164 4.27 1.94 -23.85
N ALA A 165 3.25 1.60 -23.05
CA ALA A 165 2.12 2.48 -22.78
C ALA A 165 2.22 3.23 -21.44
N ALA A 166 3.14 2.82 -20.56
CA ALA A 166 3.18 3.26 -19.17
C ALA A 166 3.31 4.78 -19.01
N GLN A 167 4.27 5.40 -19.70
CA GLN A 167 4.50 6.84 -19.57
C GLN A 167 3.32 7.66 -20.12
N ALA A 168 2.78 7.30 -21.27
CA ALA A 168 1.66 8.02 -21.88
C ALA A 168 0.41 7.99 -20.98
N VAL A 169 0.09 6.81 -20.41
CA VAL A 169 -1.04 6.67 -19.49
C VAL A 169 -0.77 7.40 -18.16
N ALA A 170 0.47 7.36 -17.63
CA ALA A 170 0.84 8.10 -16.44
C ALA A 170 0.63 9.61 -16.61
N THR A 171 1.02 10.17 -17.76
CA THR A 171 0.77 11.57 -18.10
C THR A 171 -0.74 11.88 -18.12
N GLN A 172 -1.55 11.04 -18.78
CA GLN A 172 -3.02 11.22 -18.79
C GLN A 172 -3.64 11.18 -17.38
N LEU A 173 -3.15 10.30 -16.49
CA LEU A 173 -3.58 10.25 -15.10
C LEU A 173 -3.22 11.55 -14.35
N CYS A 174 -2.01 12.06 -14.55
CA CYS A 174 -1.57 13.33 -13.95
C CYS A 174 -2.44 14.50 -14.45
N ASP A 175 -2.65 14.62 -15.76
CA ASP A 175 -3.47 15.68 -16.37
C ASP A 175 -4.94 15.63 -15.96
N ALA A 176 -5.41 14.44 -15.58
CA ALA A 176 -6.74 14.23 -15.04
C ALA A 176 -6.89 14.67 -13.57
N GLY A 177 -5.78 14.86 -12.85
CA GLY A 177 -5.75 15.35 -11.46
C GLY A 177 -5.53 14.26 -10.40
N ILE A 178 -4.96 13.12 -10.77
CA ILE A 178 -4.53 12.09 -9.81
C ILE A 178 -3.41 12.62 -8.93
N ARG A 179 -3.38 12.21 -7.66
CA ARG A 179 -2.35 12.60 -6.67
C ARG A 179 -1.36 11.48 -6.35
N GLY A 180 -1.69 10.24 -6.71
CA GLY A 180 -0.83 9.08 -6.50
C GLY A 180 -0.95 8.03 -7.60
N ILE A 181 0.17 7.44 -8.01
CA ILE A 181 0.20 6.32 -8.94
C ILE A 181 0.86 5.11 -8.29
N LEU A 182 0.15 3.98 -8.30
CA LEU A 182 0.71 2.67 -8.00
C LEU A 182 1.10 2.00 -9.31
N ASN A 183 2.40 1.95 -9.59
CA ASN A 183 2.95 1.54 -10.87
C ASN A 183 3.38 0.07 -10.84
N PHE A 184 2.71 -0.77 -11.64
CA PHE A 184 3.09 -2.15 -11.92
C PHE A 184 3.75 -2.32 -13.30
N ALA A 185 3.88 -1.25 -14.08
CA ALA A 185 4.60 -1.33 -15.35
C ALA A 185 6.10 -1.54 -15.08
N PRO A 186 6.81 -2.33 -15.90
CA PRO A 186 8.22 -2.67 -15.69
C PRO A 186 9.14 -1.54 -16.17
N MET A 187 8.89 -0.32 -15.70
CA MET A 187 9.73 0.85 -15.88
C MET A 187 9.37 1.92 -14.85
N ARG A 188 10.33 2.81 -14.56
CA ARG A 188 10.03 4.06 -13.86
C ARG A 188 9.26 5.00 -14.79
N ILE A 189 8.31 5.72 -14.22
CA ILE A 189 7.52 6.75 -14.89
C ILE A 189 7.91 8.13 -14.36
N ALA A 190 7.90 9.13 -15.23
CA ALA A 190 7.97 10.53 -14.86
C ALA A 190 6.55 11.07 -14.59
N VAL A 191 6.40 11.86 -13.54
CA VAL A 191 5.12 12.47 -13.15
C VAL A 191 5.29 13.95 -12.83
N THR A 192 4.20 14.69 -12.90
CA THR A 192 4.14 16.11 -12.53
C THR A 192 4.45 16.31 -11.04
N GLU A 193 4.99 17.47 -10.68
CA GLU A 193 5.26 17.84 -9.29
C GLU A 193 3.99 17.70 -8.43
N GLY A 194 4.15 17.14 -7.22
CA GLY A 194 3.04 16.88 -6.30
C GLY A 194 2.35 15.52 -6.49
N VAL A 195 2.63 14.76 -7.56
CA VAL A 195 2.13 13.39 -7.73
C VAL A 195 3.10 12.39 -7.11
N SER A 196 2.61 11.54 -6.21
CA SER A 196 3.42 10.48 -5.59
C SER A 196 3.41 9.21 -6.45
N VAL A 197 4.56 8.53 -6.59
CA VAL A 197 4.66 7.25 -7.29
C VAL A 197 5.19 6.18 -6.35
N THR A 198 4.51 5.03 -6.33
CA THR A 198 5.00 3.79 -5.70
C THR A 198 5.12 2.74 -6.78
N ASN A 199 6.33 2.21 -6.99
CA ASN A 199 6.56 1.12 -7.93
C ASN A 199 6.40 -0.23 -7.21
N VAL A 200 5.73 -1.17 -7.85
CA VAL A 200 5.62 -2.55 -7.40
C VAL A 200 6.33 -3.43 -8.41
N ASP A 201 7.42 -4.05 -7.96
CA ASP A 201 8.20 -4.97 -8.75
C ASP A 201 8.35 -6.28 -7.97
N VAL A 202 7.62 -7.30 -8.42
CA VAL A 202 7.64 -8.63 -7.80
C VAL A 202 8.97 -9.35 -8.09
N SER A 203 9.63 -9.02 -9.21
CA SER A 203 10.91 -9.63 -9.59
C SER A 203 12.01 -9.22 -8.62
N VAL A 204 12.04 -7.95 -8.20
CA VAL A 204 13.01 -7.46 -7.19
C VAL A 204 12.88 -8.23 -5.87
N ALA A 205 11.67 -8.59 -5.45
CA ALA A 205 11.47 -9.39 -4.24
C ALA A 205 12.02 -10.83 -4.41
N LEU A 206 11.86 -11.43 -5.58
CA LEU A 206 12.44 -12.74 -5.90
C LEU A 206 13.97 -12.69 -5.96
N GLU A 207 14.54 -11.63 -6.54
CA GLU A 207 16.00 -11.42 -6.59
C GLU A 207 16.59 -11.28 -5.18
N GLN A 208 15.92 -10.56 -4.28
CA GLN A 208 16.31 -10.46 -2.87
C GLN A 208 16.32 -11.83 -2.19
N LEU A 209 15.29 -12.65 -2.40
CA LEU A 209 15.25 -14.01 -1.87
C LEU A 209 16.37 -14.88 -2.45
N SER A 210 16.66 -14.75 -3.75
CA SER A 210 17.77 -15.46 -4.40
C SER A 210 19.12 -15.06 -3.81
N MET A 211 19.31 -13.77 -3.48
CA MET A 211 20.51 -13.28 -2.81
C MET A 211 20.64 -13.86 -1.40
N ASP A 212 19.56 -13.88 -0.62
CA ASP A 212 19.55 -14.44 0.75
C ASP A 212 19.86 -15.94 0.77
N ILE A 213 19.40 -16.68 -0.24
CA ILE A 213 19.73 -18.10 -0.42
C ILE A 213 21.22 -18.23 -0.75
N SER A 214 21.72 -17.48 -1.74
CA SER A 214 23.12 -17.51 -2.16
C SER A 214 24.10 -17.20 -1.03
N ILE A 215 23.79 -16.20 -0.19
CA ILE A 215 24.61 -15.85 0.98
C ILE A 215 24.67 -17.01 1.98
N ARG A 216 23.52 -17.65 2.26
CA ARG A 216 23.48 -18.80 3.19
C ARG A 216 24.28 -19.99 2.67
N ASP A 217 24.19 -20.26 1.37
CA ASP A 217 24.93 -21.35 0.73
C ASP A 217 26.45 -21.09 0.77
N GLN A 218 26.90 -19.86 0.50
CA GLN A 218 28.31 -19.47 0.59
C GLN A 218 28.88 -19.59 2.00
N LEU A 219 28.11 -19.18 3.02
CA LEU A 219 28.50 -19.31 4.42
C LEU A 219 28.62 -20.78 4.83
N ARG A 220 27.71 -21.64 4.35
CA ARG A 220 27.76 -23.08 4.60
C ARG A 220 29.00 -23.73 3.97
N LEU A 221 29.28 -23.43 2.70
CA LEU A 221 30.45 -23.96 1.98
C LEU A 221 31.77 -23.51 2.63
N SER A 222 31.83 -22.27 3.11
CA SER A 222 33.00 -21.74 3.82
C SER A 222 33.22 -22.41 5.19
N ALA A 223 32.15 -22.81 5.87
CA ALA A 223 32.21 -23.55 7.13
C ALA A 223 32.62 -25.02 6.92
N GLU A 224 32.16 -25.66 5.84
CA GLU A 224 32.48 -27.05 5.49
C GLU A 224 33.92 -27.20 4.94
N GLY A 225 34.46 -26.19 4.26
CA GLY A 225 35.85 -26.20 3.76
C GLY A 225 36.92 -25.80 4.79
N ALA A 226 36.52 -25.34 5.97
CA ALA A 226 37.41 -25.00 7.08
C ALA A 226 37.52 -26.11 8.15
N ALA A 227 36.80 -27.22 7.97
CA ALA A 227 36.80 -28.42 8.81
C ALA A 227 37.58 -29.55 8.13
#